data_AF-A0A349B8K4-F1
#
_entry.id   AF-A0A349B8K4-F1
#
_cell.length_a   1.000
_cell.length_b   1.000
_cell.length_c   1.000
_cell.angle_alpha   90.00
_cell.angle_beta   90.00
_cell.angle_gamma   90.00
#
_symmetry.space_group_name_H-M   'P 1'
#
loop_
_entity.id
_entity.type
_entity.pdbx_description
1 polymer ?
#
loop_
_entity_poly.entity_id
_entity_poly.type
_entity_poly.pdbx_seq_one_letter_code
_entity_poly.pdbx_strand_id
1 'polypeptide(L)' 'YCVANMPGAVARTSTHALNNVTLPHVLALADLGLAGALAADPHLRRGLNVLDGQITEPAVAEALSRPHVPAEDALRARA' A
#
# COMPACT_ATOMS: atom_id res chain seq x y z
N TYR A 1 -3.91 8.04 -28.61
CA TYR A 1 -4.91 7.98 -27.52
C TYR A 1 -4.17 7.64 -26.25
N CYS A 2 -4.10 8.56 -25.28
CA CYS A 2 -3.25 8.43 -24.08
C CYS A 2 -4.01 8.94 -22.82
N VAL A 3 -5.27 8.54 -22.66
CA VAL A 3 -6.11 8.97 -21.54
C VAL A 3 -5.74 8.15 -20.30
N ALA A 4 -5.23 8.81 -19.26
CA ALA A 4 -4.98 8.18 -17.96
C ALA A 4 -6.30 7.80 -17.27
N ASN A 5 -6.26 6.78 -16.40
CA ASN A 5 -7.44 6.32 -15.65
C ASN A 5 -8.63 5.94 -16.55
N MET A 6 -8.38 5.21 -17.64
CA MET A 6 -9.45 4.65 -18.49
C MET A 6 -10.54 3.87 -17.73
N PRO A 7 -10.24 3.13 -16.64
CA PRO A 7 -11.28 2.50 -15.83
C PRO A 7 -12.32 3.48 -15.25
N GLY A 8 -11.99 4.78 -15.16
CA GLY A 8 -12.91 5.83 -14.75
C GLY A 8 -14.10 6.01 -15.72
N ALA A 9 -13.92 5.69 -17.01
CA ALA A 9 -15.02 5.75 -17.99
C ALA A 9 -16.09 4.67 -17.74
N VAL A 10 -15.77 3.62 -16.98
CA VAL A 10 -16.66 2.50 -16.62
C VAL A 10 -16.76 2.34 -15.10
N ALA A 11 -16.96 3.46 -14.40
CA ALA A 11 -16.89 3.57 -12.93
C ALA A 11 -17.61 2.45 -12.17
N ARG A 12 -18.86 2.11 -12.52
CA ARG A 12 -19.61 1.04 -11.84
C ARG A 12 -18.87 -0.30 -11.89
N THR A 13 -18.38 -0.69 -13.06
CA THR A 13 -17.67 -1.96 -13.25
C THR A 13 -16.31 -1.93 -12.57
N SER A 14 -15.55 -0.84 -12.72
CA SER A 14 -14.22 -0.71 -12.13
C SER A 14 -14.26 -0.64 -10.60
N THR A 15 -15.27 0.00 -10.01
CA THR A 15 -15.49 -0.01 -8.55
C THR A 15 -15.73 -1.42 -8.03
N HIS A 16 -16.63 -2.21 -8.64
CA HIS A 16 -16.85 -3.58 -8.20
C HIS A 16 -15.59 -4.44 -8.36
N ALA A 17 -14.88 -4.29 -9.49
CA ALA A 17 -13.65 -5.04 -9.72
C ALA A 17 -12.55 -4.72 -8.69
N LEU A 18 -12.30 -3.43 -8.43
CA LEU A 18 -11.29 -3.00 -7.46
C LEU A 18 -11.66 -3.41 -6.04
N ASN A 19 -12.91 -3.18 -5.61
CA ASN A 19 -13.34 -3.51 -4.26
C ASN A 19 -13.28 -5.02 -4.00
N ASN A 20 -13.61 -5.87 -4.97
CA ASN A 20 -13.54 -7.32 -4.78
C ASN A 20 -12.12 -7.80 -4.46
N VAL A 21 -11.08 -7.14 -5.00
CA VAL A 21 -9.69 -7.51 -4.72
C VAL A 21 -9.09 -6.77 -3.52
N THR A 22 -9.56 -5.57 -3.19
CA THR A 22 -9.04 -4.80 -2.05
C THR A 22 -9.73 -5.12 -0.73
N LEU A 23 -11.00 -5.54 -0.76
CA LEU A 23 -11.81 -5.77 0.45
C LEU A 23 -11.15 -6.70 1.48
N PRO A 24 -10.54 -7.85 1.11
CA PRO A 24 -9.87 -8.70 2.09
C PRO A 24 -8.74 -7.98 2.85
N HIS A 25 -7.97 -7.14 2.16
CA HIS A 25 -6.89 -6.36 2.76
C HIS A 25 -7.41 -5.27 3.69
N VAL A 26 -8.52 -4.61 3.31
CA VAL A 26 -9.19 -3.59 4.14
C VAL A 26 -9.71 -4.20 5.43
N LEU A 27 -10.33 -5.39 5.36
CA LEU A 27 -10.80 -6.10 6.55
C LEU A 27 -9.62 -6.50 7.45
N ALA A 28 -8.54 -7.05 6.88
CA ALA A 28 -7.34 -7.40 7.66
C ALA A 28 -6.74 -6.18 8.39
N LEU A 29 -6.67 -5.02 7.72
CA LEU A 29 -6.23 -3.76 8.34
C LEU A 29 -7.15 -3.31 9.48
N ALA A 30 -8.47 -3.46 9.31
CA ALA A 30 -9.45 -3.08 10.31
C ALA A 30 -9.40 -3.98 11.55
N ASP A 31 -9.26 -5.30 11.34
CA ASP A 31 -9.32 -6.30 12.41
C ASP A 31 -8.00 -6.42 13.18
N LEU A 32 -6.85 -6.34 12.48
CA LEU A 32 -5.52 -6.60 13.06
C LEU A 32 -4.72 -5.32 13.32
N GLY A 33 -5.20 -4.17 12.84
CA GLY A 33 -4.44 -2.94 12.79
C GLY A 33 -3.25 -3.01 11.82
N LEU A 34 -2.51 -1.90 11.68
CA LEU A 34 -1.44 -1.79 10.70
C LEU A 34 -0.32 -2.83 10.90
N ALA A 35 0.25 -2.91 12.10
CA ALA A 35 1.39 -3.80 12.36
C ALA A 35 1.00 -5.28 12.24
N GLY A 36 -0.18 -5.65 12.75
CA GLY A 36 -0.69 -7.01 12.67
C GLY A 36 -0.98 -7.44 11.24
N ALA A 37 -1.68 -6.59 10.47
CA ALA A 37 -2.02 -6.90 9.07
C ALA A 37 -0.77 -7.03 8.18
N LEU A 38 0.21 -6.12 8.32
CA LEU A 38 1.44 -6.19 7.52
C LEU A 38 2.37 -7.35 7.95
N ALA A 39 2.33 -7.77 9.21
CA ALA A 39 3.04 -8.97 9.65
C ALA A 39 2.38 -10.25 9.13
N ALA A 40 1.04 -10.28 9.08
CA ALA A 40 0.27 -11.43 8.60
C ALA A 40 0.34 -11.61 7.07
N ASP A 41 0.48 -10.53 6.30
CA ASP A 41 0.53 -10.58 4.83
C ASP A 41 1.74 -9.82 4.24
N PRO A 42 2.79 -10.56 3.81
CA PRO A 42 3.94 -9.97 3.12
C PRO A 42 3.61 -9.31 1.77
N HIS A 43 2.52 -9.68 1.10
CA HIS A 43 2.06 -9.00 -0.12
C HIS A 43 1.51 -7.62 0.22
N LEU A 44 0.66 -7.52 1.25
CA LEU A 44 0.15 -6.25 1.74
C LEU A 44 1.30 -5.35 2.25
N ARG A 45 2.27 -5.93 2.96
CA ARG A 45 3.45 -5.20 3.45
C ARG A 45 4.30 -4.57 2.34
N ARG A 46 4.44 -5.24 1.21
CA ARG A 46 5.13 -4.68 0.02
C ARG A 46 4.40 -3.48 -0.59
N GLY A 47 3.13 -3.26 -0.25
CA GLY A 47 2.40 -2.05 -0.63
C GLY A 47 2.73 -0.82 0.24
N LEU A 48 3.45 -0.98 1.36
CA LEU A 48 3.78 0.15 2.24
C LEU A 48 4.81 1.06 1.58
N ASN A 49 4.42 2.30 1.31
CA ASN A 49 5.28 3.30 0.66
C ASN A 49 5.90 4.29 1.65
N VAL A 50 5.13 4.70 2.67
CA VAL A 50 5.55 5.69 3.65
C VAL A 50 4.99 5.31 5.03
N LEU A 51 5.82 5.43 6.06
CA LEU A 51 5.41 5.31 7.45
C LEU A 51 6.20 6.32 8.30
N ASP A 52 5.50 7.09 9.13
CA ASP A 52 6.10 8.05 10.08
C ASP A 52 7.16 8.99 9.45
N GLY A 53 6.90 9.44 8.21
CA GLY A 53 7.78 10.32 7.45
C GLY A 53 8.95 9.64 6.72
N GLN A 54 9.10 8.32 6.86
CA GLN A 54 10.13 7.52 6.18
C GLN A 54 9.57 6.86 4.92
N ILE A 55 10.34 6.83 3.85
CA ILE A 55 9.96 6.13 2.60
C ILE A 55 10.42 4.68 2.69
N THR A 56 9.47 3.76 2.55
CA THR A 56 9.70 2.30 2.65
C THR A 56 9.70 1.57 1.31
N GLU A 57 9.22 2.21 0.25
CA GLU A 57 9.29 1.69 -1.12
C GLU A 57 10.59 2.15 -1.81
N PRO A 58 11.51 1.24 -2.16
CA PRO A 58 12.80 1.60 -2.74
C PRO A 58 12.68 2.36 -4.07
N ALA A 59 11.71 2.00 -4.94
CA ALA A 59 11.55 2.67 -6.23
C ALA A 59 11.12 4.15 -6.07
N VAL A 60 10.32 4.46 -5.04
CA VAL A 60 9.90 5.83 -4.73
C VAL A 60 11.04 6.64 -4.13
N ALA A 61 11.84 6.02 -3.25
CA ALA A 61 13.01 6.65 -2.65
C ALA A 61 14.04 7.02 -3.73
N GLU A 62 14.30 6.12 -4.67
CA GLU A 62 15.18 6.35 -5.82
C GLU A 62 14.65 7.47 -6.72
N ALA A 63 13.38 7.39 -7.15
CA ALA A 63 12.79 8.36 -8.06
C ALA A 63 12.77 9.80 -7.49
N LEU A 64 12.73 9.95 -6.17
CA LEU A 64 12.68 11.24 -5.48
C LEU A 64 14.01 11.67 -4.86
N SER A 65 15.08 10.88 -5.02
CA SER A 65 16.39 11.10 -4.38
C SER A 65 16.29 11.29 -2.87
N ARG A 66 15.53 10.40 -2.20
CA ARG A 66 15.26 10.43 -0.76
C ARG A 66 15.82 9.18 -0.07
N PRO A 67 16.11 9.23 1.25
CA PRO A 67 16.51 8.05 2.00
C PRO A 67 15.42 6.97 1.99
N HIS A 68 15.83 5.72 1.83
CA HIS A 68 14.99 4.53 1.96
C HIS A 68 15.19 3.89 3.34
N VAL A 69 14.11 3.44 3.96
CA VAL A 69 14.13 2.63 5.19
C VAL A 69 13.31 1.37 4.95
N PRO A 70 13.83 0.16 5.20
CA PRO A 70 13.05 -1.07 5.07
C PRO A 70 11.75 -1.02 5.88
N ALA A 71 10.66 -1.55 5.32
CA ALA A 71 9.34 -1.52 5.95
C ALA A 71 9.32 -2.16 7.36
N GLU A 72 10.09 -3.22 7.56
CA GLU A 72 10.27 -3.89 8.85
C GLU A 72 10.92 -2.99 9.90
N ASP A 73 11.91 -2.19 9.50
CA ASP A 73 12.61 -1.26 10.39
C ASP A 73 11.71 -0.10 10.78
N ALA A 74 10.99 0.47 9.81
CA ALA A 74 10.03 1.54 10.06
C ALA A 74 8.90 1.07 11.00
N LEU A 75 8.40 -0.16 10.84
CA LEU A 75 7.38 -0.73 11.72
C LEU A 75 7.90 -0.97 13.15
N ARG A 76 9.16 -1.40 13.30
CA ARG A 76 9.79 -1.59 14.62
C ARG A 76 9.99 -0.28 15.36
N ALA A 77 10.35 0.80 14.65
CA ALA A 77 10.59 2.11 15.26
C ALA A 77 9.31 2.75 15.87
N ARG A 78 8.13 2.22 15.53
CA ARG A 78 6.82 2.68 16.01
C ARG A 78 6.33 1.95 17.27
N ALA A 79 6.85 0.76 17.54
CA ALA A 79 6.46 -0.09 18.68
C ALA A 79 7.15 0.36 19.98
#